data_AF-A0A952MCV1-F1
#
_entry.id   AF-A0A952MCV1-F1
#
_cell.length_a   1.000
_cell.length_b   1.000
_cell.length_c   1.000
_cell.angle_alpha   90.00
_cell.angle_beta   90.00
_cell.angle_gamma   90.00
#
_symmetry.space_group_name_H-M   'P 1'
#
loop_
_entity.id
_entity.type
_entity.pdbx_description
1 polymer ?
#
loop_
_entity_poly.entity_id
_entity_poly.type
_entity_poly.pdbx_seq_one_letter_code
_entity_poly.pdbx_strand_id
1 'polypeptide(L)'
;MIRKFFPLDKNYLLEQAQLDSRQHLLVQLVEKVKSIHLLKHNPLGLEDDFSLSIKRFQLKNAKPLESFYQNLAAVYRYKHGENQLEFMWDGREHIDKYKTEWEAAFINWTNHFCTHELFLQAVLDLTVFLPENRQAALAENKMNHFILQHFEMRMHKSKGLVAMRVA
;
A
#
# COMPACT_ATOMS: atom_id res chain seq x y z
N MET A 1 17.10 -1.95 3.76
CA MET A 1 17.21 -1.58 5.18
C MET A 1 15.81 -1.20 5.63
N ILE A 2 15.19 -1.97 6.53
CA ILE A 2 13.80 -1.79 6.94
C ILE A 2 13.71 -0.57 7.86
N ARG A 3 12.85 0.40 7.53
CA ARG A 3 12.59 1.57 8.38
C ARG A 3 11.94 1.07 9.68
N LYS A 4 12.61 1.30 10.82
CA LYS A 4 12.01 1.08 12.14
C LYS A 4 11.04 2.22 12.43
N PHE A 5 9.74 1.95 12.34
CA PHE A 5 8.70 2.95 12.61
C PHE A 5 8.40 3.09 14.10
N PHE A 6 8.73 2.10 14.95
CA PHE A 6 8.49 2.13 16.39
C PHE A 6 9.66 1.56 17.20
N PRO A 7 9.87 2.02 18.46
CA PRO A 7 10.90 1.46 19.34
C PRO A 7 10.58 0.05 19.86
N LEU A 8 9.30 -0.33 19.91
CA LEU A 8 8.78 -1.57 20.51
C LEU A 8 8.02 -2.45 19.51
N ASP A 9 8.48 -2.49 18.26
CA ASP A 9 7.92 -3.38 17.25
C ASP A 9 8.39 -4.83 17.49
N LYS A 10 7.68 -5.56 18.36
CA LYS A 10 8.03 -6.94 18.76
C LYS A 10 7.31 -8.01 17.95
N ASN A 11 6.42 -7.65 17.03
CA ASN A 11 5.63 -8.62 16.26
C ASN A 11 6.36 -9.09 14.99
N TYR A 12 7.42 -9.88 15.19
CA TYR A 12 8.25 -10.40 14.10
C TYR A 12 7.49 -11.31 13.13
N LEU A 13 6.47 -12.04 13.61
CA LEU A 13 5.66 -12.93 12.76
C LEU A 13 4.77 -12.13 11.80
N LEU A 14 4.13 -11.07 12.28
CA LEU A 14 3.35 -10.17 11.44
C LEU A 14 4.26 -9.41 10.46
N GLU A 15 5.44 -8.97 10.90
CA GLU A 15 6.41 -8.33 10.03
C GLU A 15 6.85 -9.28 8.89
N GLN A 16 7.15 -10.54 9.20
CA GLN A 16 7.48 -11.54 8.19
C GLN A 16 6.31 -11.80 7.24
N ALA A 17 5.09 -11.96 7.76
CA ALA A 17 3.89 -12.11 6.96
C ALA A 17 3.69 -10.94 5.98
N GLN A 18 3.93 -9.70 6.44
CA GLN A 18 3.88 -8.50 5.60
C GLN A 18 4.99 -8.47 4.56
N LEU A 19 6.21 -8.91 4.87
CA LEU A 19 7.30 -8.95 3.89
C LEU A 19 7.05 -9.97 2.77
N ASP A 20 6.59 -11.17 3.14
CA ASP A 20 6.25 -12.24 2.21
C ASP A 20 5.11 -11.83 1.26
N SER A 21 4.11 -11.11 1.80
CA SER A 21 2.91 -10.73 1.05
C SER A 21 3.12 -9.53 0.11
N ARG A 22 4.22 -8.78 0.30
CA ARG A 22 4.44 -7.48 -0.33
C ARG A 22 4.37 -7.52 -1.86
N GLN A 23 5.09 -8.45 -2.48
CA GLN A 23 5.23 -8.45 -3.94
C GLN A 23 3.87 -8.69 -4.62
N HIS A 24 3.12 -9.69 -4.16
CA HIS A 24 1.85 -10.04 -4.78
C HIS A 24 0.79 -8.95 -4.52
N LEU A 25 0.74 -8.36 -3.32
CA LEU A 25 -0.19 -7.28 -2.98
C LEU A 25 0.06 -6.01 -3.82
N LEU A 26 1.32 -5.66 -4.05
CA LEU A 26 1.66 -4.51 -4.90
C LEU A 26 1.31 -4.75 -6.37
N VAL A 27 1.51 -5.97 -6.88
CA VAL A 27 1.08 -6.33 -8.24
C VAL A 27 -0.44 -6.24 -8.36
N GLN A 28 -1.19 -6.79 -7.40
CA GLN A 28 -2.65 -6.70 -7.37
C GLN A 28 -3.14 -5.25 -7.32
N LEU A 29 -2.49 -4.39 -6.52
CA LEU A 29 -2.80 -2.96 -6.46
C LEU A 29 -2.66 -2.29 -7.84
N VAL A 30 -1.54 -2.52 -8.53
CA VAL A 30 -1.28 -1.89 -9.83
C VAL A 30 -2.28 -2.36 -10.88
N GLU A 31 -2.53 -3.67 -10.97
CA GLU A 31 -3.53 -4.20 -11.90
C GLU A 31 -4.92 -3.62 -11.62
N LYS A 32 -5.28 -3.51 -10.35
CA LYS A 32 -6.55 -2.91 -9.96
C LYS A 32 -6.66 -1.44 -10.36
N VAL A 33 -5.62 -0.65 -10.10
CA VAL A 33 -5.58 0.77 -10.48
C VAL A 33 -5.70 0.92 -12.00
N LYS A 34 -4.99 0.09 -12.78
CA LYS A 34 -5.11 0.05 -14.24
C LYS A 34 -6.55 -0.21 -14.67
N SER A 35 -7.21 -1.23 -14.12
CA SER A 35 -8.60 -1.56 -14.47
C SER A 35 -9.57 -0.43 -14.15
N ILE A 36 -9.45 0.19 -12.97
CA ILE A 36 -10.33 1.30 -12.56
C ILE A 36 -10.11 2.53 -13.43
N HIS A 37 -8.84 2.86 -13.72
CA HIS A 37 -8.51 4.00 -14.56
C HIS A 37 -9.05 3.82 -15.99
N LEU A 38 -8.86 2.64 -16.58
CA LEU A 38 -9.40 2.33 -17.90
C LEU A 38 -10.93 2.36 -17.91
N LEU A 39 -11.60 1.81 -16.90
CA LEU A 39 -13.07 1.85 -16.82
C LEU A 39 -13.60 3.29 -16.72
N LYS A 40 -12.88 4.18 -16.02
CA LYS A 40 -13.30 5.58 -15.84
C LYS A 40 -13.04 6.45 -17.07
N HIS A 41 -11.87 6.32 -17.70
CA HIS A 41 -11.44 7.20 -18.78
C HIS A 41 -11.65 6.61 -20.18
N ASN A 42 -11.77 5.29 -20.29
CA ASN A 42 -12.00 4.56 -21.53
C ASN A 42 -13.10 3.48 -21.35
N PRO A 43 -14.35 3.89 -21.03
CA PRO A 43 -15.45 2.94 -20.83
C PRO A 43 -15.82 2.17 -22.11
N LEU A 44 -15.48 2.69 -23.29
CA LEU A 44 -15.71 2.05 -24.59
C LEU A 44 -14.62 1.05 -24.96
N GLY A 45 -13.52 0.99 -24.22
CA GLY A 45 -12.41 0.06 -24.46
C GLY A 45 -11.65 0.30 -25.77
N LEU A 46 -11.66 1.53 -26.28
CA LEU A 46 -10.95 1.88 -27.51
C LEU A 46 -9.45 1.63 -27.36
N GLU A 47 -8.84 0.97 -28.34
CA GLU A 47 -7.43 0.64 -28.29
C GLU A 47 -6.61 1.76 -28.94
N ASP A 48 -6.19 2.72 -28.12
CA ASP A 48 -5.17 3.71 -28.48
C ASP A 48 -3.80 3.30 -27.91
N ASP A 49 -2.73 3.93 -28.42
CA ASP A 49 -1.36 3.66 -27.98
C ASP A 49 -1.19 3.86 -26.47
N PHE A 50 -1.94 4.81 -25.88
CA PHE A 50 -1.96 5.09 -24.45
C PHE A 50 -2.63 3.97 -23.63
N SER A 51 -3.84 3.54 -24.00
CA SER A 51 -4.52 2.44 -23.30
C SER A 51 -3.76 1.13 -23.45
N LEU A 52 -3.09 0.92 -24.58
CA LEU A 52 -2.22 -0.24 -24.81
C LEU A 52 -0.98 -0.20 -23.92
N SER A 53 -0.35 0.97 -23.74
CA SER A 53 0.81 1.10 -22.84
C SER A 53 0.44 0.79 -21.39
N ILE A 54 -0.71 1.28 -20.92
CA ILE A 54 -1.25 0.96 -19.59
C ILE A 54 -1.54 -0.53 -19.47
N LYS A 55 -2.30 -1.13 -20.41
CA LYS A 55 -2.67 -2.55 -20.37
C LYS A 55 -1.44 -3.47 -20.33
N ARG A 56 -0.44 -3.20 -21.17
CA ARG A 56 0.78 -4.02 -21.32
C ARG A 56 1.78 -3.85 -20.18
N PHE A 57 1.68 -2.79 -19.40
CA PHE A 57 2.59 -2.56 -18.28
C PHE A 57 2.49 -3.68 -17.24
N GLN A 58 3.64 -4.26 -16.89
CA GLN A 58 3.77 -5.25 -15.83
C GLN A 58 4.78 -4.75 -14.79
N LEU A 59 4.38 -4.79 -13.52
CA LEU A 59 5.22 -4.33 -12.42
C LEU A 59 6.39 -5.32 -12.17
N LYS A 60 7.54 -5.07 -12.79
CA LYS A 60 8.77 -5.86 -12.54
C LYS A 60 9.54 -5.37 -11.31
N ASN A 61 9.48 -4.08 -11.01
CA ASN A 61 10.20 -3.45 -9.92
C ASN A 61 9.24 -2.71 -8.99
N ALA A 62 8.99 -3.26 -7.81
CA ALA A 62 8.08 -2.70 -6.82
C ALA A 62 8.71 -1.60 -5.93
N LYS A 63 10.00 -1.27 -6.12
CA LYS A 63 10.72 -0.26 -5.33
C LYS A 63 9.97 1.09 -5.18
N PRO A 64 9.36 1.67 -6.25
CA PRO A 64 8.66 2.95 -6.12
C PRO A 64 7.46 2.91 -5.15
N LEU A 65 6.81 1.76 -5.02
CA LEU A 65 5.66 1.55 -4.13
C LEU A 65 6.05 0.96 -2.77
N GLU A 66 7.33 0.67 -2.56
CA GLU A 66 7.80 0.03 -1.33
C GLU A 66 7.61 0.94 -0.11
N SER A 67 7.87 2.23 -0.28
CA SER A 67 7.67 3.27 0.74
C SER A 67 6.20 3.34 1.19
N PHE A 68 5.28 3.30 0.22
CA PHE A 68 3.84 3.24 0.45
C PHE A 68 3.43 2.00 1.23
N TYR A 69 3.87 0.83 0.78
CA TYR A 69 3.56 -0.43 1.41
C TYR A 69 4.05 -0.48 2.86
N GLN A 70 5.29 -0.05 3.10
CA GLN A 70 5.88 0.02 4.43
C GLN A 70 5.09 0.95 5.35
N ASN A 71 4.61 2.10 4.84
CA ASN A 71 3.77 3.01 5.61
C ASN A 71 2.45 2.35 6.00
N LEU A 72 1.75 1.69 5.07
CA LEU A 72 0.52 0.95 5.39
C LEU A 72 0.75 -0.19 6.37
N ALA A 73 1.81 -0.97 6.17
CA ALA A 73 2.19 -2.05 7.09
C ALA A 73 2.44 -1.51 8.51
N ALA A 74 3.08 -0.34 8.62
CA ALA A 74 3.30 0.32 9.90
C ALA A 74 1.98 0.87 10.51
N VAL A 75 1.07 1.41 9.70
CA VAL A 75 -0.30 1.79 10.14
C VAL A 75 -1.02 0.59 10.75
N TYR A 76 -0.97 -0.55 10.07
CA TYR A 76 -1.64 -1.77 10.53
C TYR A 76 -1.05 -2.28 11.83
N ARG A 77 0.28 -2.37 11.93
CA ARG A 77 0.96 -2.75 13.18
C ARG A 77 0.64 -1.81 14.33
N TYR A 78 0.48 -0.52 14.06
CA TYR A 78 0.04 0.44 15.07
C TYR A 78 -1.38 0.17 15.57
N LYS A 79 -2.31 -0.11 14.64
CA LYS A 79 -3.72 -0.37 14.98
C LYS A 79 -3.98 -1.73 15.63
N HIS A 80 -3.18 -2.74 15.30
CA HIS A 80 -3.35 -4.13 15.74
C HIS A 80 -2.20 -4.64 16.62
N GLY A 81 -1.40 -3.73 17.17
CA GLY A 81 -0.17 -4.07 17.90
C GLY A 81 -0.37 -4.85 19.20
N GLU A 82 -1.58 -4.83 19.76
CA GLU A 82 -1.93 -5.48 21.03
C GLU A 82 -2.27 -6.98 20.88
N ASN A 83 -2.69 -7.44 19.68
CA ASN A 83 -3.16 -8.81 19.47
C ASN A 83 -2.01 -9.79 19.13
N GLN A 84 -0.98 -9.82 19.97
CA GLN A 84 0.13 -10.76 19.79
C GLN A 84 -0.23 -12.16 20.31
N LEU A 85 -0.10 -13.16 19.44
CA LEU A 85 -0.21 -14.59 19.79
C LEU A 85 -1.57 -14.96 20.43
N GLU A 86 -2.66 -14.46 19.85
CA GLU A 86 -3.99 -14.96 20.19
C GLU A 86 -4.03 -16.49 20.05
N PHE A 87 -4.51 -17.17 21.10
CA PHE A 87 -4.66 -18.62 21.07
C PHE A 87 -5.56 -19.03 19.90
N MET A 88 -4.98 -19.77 18.95
CA MET A 88 -5.70 -20.30 17.80
C MET A 88 -6.18 -21.70 18.11
N TRP A 89 -7.49 -21.89 18.06
CA TRP A 89 -8.15 -23.19 18.30
C TRP A 89 -8.30 -24.04 17.03
N ASP A 90 -7.95 -23.49 15.87
CA ASP A 90 -8.16 -24.08 14.54
C ASP A 90 -6.96 -24.94 14.05
N GLY A 91 -5.80 -24.83 14.69
CA GLY A 91 -4.59 -25.61 14.35
C GLY A 91 -3.73 -25.03 13.22
N ARG A 92 -4.13 -23.92 12.59
CA ARG A 92 -3.27 -23.15 11.66
C ARG A 92 -2.03 -22.58 12.34
N GLU A 93 -1.04 -22.24 11.52
CA GLU A 93 0.10 -21.44 11.97
C GLU A 93 -0.27 -19.96 12.08
N HIS A 94 0.27 -19.26 13.08
CA HIS A 94 0.02 -17.82 13.28
C HIS A 94 0.39 -16.98 12.05
N ILE A 95 1.43 -17.39 11.30
CA ILE A 95 1.88 -16.68 10.11
C ILE A 95 0.81 -16.65 9.02
N ASP A 96 0.07 -17.74 8.82
CA ASP A 96 -0.98 -17.84 7.80
C ASP A 96 -2.20 -16.97 8.16
N LYS A 97 -2.56 -16.94 9.45
CA LYS A 97 -3.59 -16.03 9.95
C LYS A 97 -3.18 -14.58 9.70
N TYR A 98 -1.96 -14.20 10.12
CA TYR A 98 -1.48 -12.83 9.94
C TYR A 98 -1.37 -12.43 8.48
N LYS A 99 -0.96 -13.34 7.58
CA LYS A 99 -0.98 -13.11 6.13
C LYS A 99 -2.39 -12.82 5.64
N THR A 100 -3.35 -13.70 5.97
CA THR A 100 -4.74 -13.57 5.53
C THR A 100 -5.38 -12.26 6.03
N GLU A 101 -5.19 -11.94 7.31
CA GLU A 101 -5.73 -10.71 7.92
C GLU A 101 -5.11 -9.45 7.30
N TRP A 102 -3.79 -9.47 7.10
CA TRP A 102 -3.08 -8.37 6.48
C TRP A 102 -3.50 -8.16 5.03
N GLU A 103 -3.59 -9.22 4.23
CA GLU A 103 -4.04 -9.17 2.85
C GLU A 103 -5.47 -8.61 2.77
N ALA A 104 -6.38 -9.09 3.61
CA ALA A 104 -7.75 -8.60 3.66
C ALA A 104 -7.81 -7.11 4.04
N ALA A 105 -7.03 -6.68 5.04
CA ALA A 105 -6.95 -5.28 5.43
C ALA A 105 -6.37 -4.39 4.33
N PHE A 106 -5.28 -4.84 3.69
CA PHE A 106 -4.63 -4.13 2.59
C PHE A 106 -5.58 -3.96 1.40
N ILE A 107 -6.26 -5.03 0.99
CA ILE A 107 -7.25 -5.01 -0.09
C ILE A 107 -8.38 -4.04 0.28
N ASN A 108 -8.94 -4.12 1.48
CA ASN A 108 -10.03 -3.24 1.88
C ASN A 108 -9.62 -1.75 1.88
N TRP A 109 -8.45 -1.44 2.42
CA TRP A 109 -7.93 -0.06 2.43
C TRP A 109 -7.65 0.45 1.01
N THR A 110 -6.98 -0.34 0.19
CA THR A 110 -6.71 0.05 -1.21
C THR A 110 -7.98 0.14 -2.04
N ASN A 111 -9.02 -0.65 -1.74
CA ASN A 111 -10.34 -0.49 -2.32
C ASN A 111 -10.92 0.89 -2.05
N HIS A 112 -10.82 1.38 -0.81
CA HIS A 112 -11.22 2.74 -0.47
C HIS A 112 -10.33 3.79 -1.14
N PHE A 113 -9.01 3.59 -1.19
CA PHE A 113 -8.14 4.60 -1.82
C PHE A 113 -8.40 4.74 -3.33
N CYS A 114 -8.73 3.64 -4.00
CA CYS A 114 -9.04 3.64 -5.43
C CYS A 114 -10.30 4.46 -5.78
N THR A 115 -11.16 4.83 -4.82
CA THR A 115 -12.27 5.75 -5.10
C THR A 115 -11.81 7.18 -5.32
N HIS A 116 -10.59 7.52 -4.87
CA HIS A 116 -10.01 8.85 -5.01
C HIS A 116 -9.11 8.94 -6.24
N GLU A 117 -9.42 9.87 -7.13
CA GLU A 117 -8.70 10.04 -8.40
C GLU A 117 -7.23 10.41 -8.22
N LEU A 118 -6.92 11.24 -7.21
CA LEU A 118 -5.54 11.64 -6.88
C LEU A 118 -4.66 10.43 -6.54
N PHE A 119 -5.26 9.40 -5.91
CA PHE A 119 -4.55 8.17 -5.58
C PHE A 119 -4.28 7.33 -6.84
N LEU A 120 -5.29 7.17 -7.72
CA LEU A 120 -5.14 6.45 -8.99
C LEU A 120 -4.02 7.07 -9.84
N GLN A 121 -4.03 8.41 -9.98
CA GLN A 121 -3.01 9.15 -10.72
C GLN A 121 -1.63 8.95 -10.10
N ALA A 122 -1.49 9.09 -8.78
CA ALA A 122 -0.19 8.93 -8.11
C ALA A 122 0.39 7.52 -8.28
N VAL A 123 -0.44 6.47 -8.24
CA VAL A 123 0.03 5.09 -8.45
C VAL A 123 0.45 4.88 -9.91
N LEU A 124 -0.29 5.39 -10.90
CA LEU A 124 0.10 5.31 -12.30
C LEU A 124 1.39 6.10 -12.59
N ASP A 125 1.52 7.28 -12.02
CA ASP A 125 2.71 8.15 -12.13
C ASP A 125 3.98 7.44 -11.62
N LEU A 126 3.86 6.69 -10.53
CA LEU A 126 4.97 5.95 -9.91
C LEU A 126 5.26 4.60 -10.56
N THR A 127 4.38 4.12 -11.45
CA THR A 127 4.51 2.80 -12.05
C THR A 127 4.63 2.88 -13.56
N VAL A 128 3.52 3.10 -14.26
CA VAL A 128 3.44 3.15 -15.72
C VAL A 128 4.25 4.31 -16.27
N PHE A 129 4.17 5.49 -15.64
CA PHE A 129 4.80 6.72 -16.16
C PHE A 129 6.15 7.06 -15.52
N LEU A 130 6.68 6.20 -14.64
CA LEU A 130 7.96 6.43 -13.96
C LEU A 130 9.15 6.78 -14.90
N PRO A 131 9.39 6.07 -16.03
CA PRO A 131 10.52 6.41 -16.90
C PRO A 131 10.38 7.76 -17.61
N GLU A 132 9.15 8.28 -17.77
CA GLU A 132 8.88 9.59 -18.38
C GLU A 132 8.79 10.72 -17.34
N ASN A 133 8.52 10.38 -16.07
CA ASN A 133 8.26 11.34 -15.02
C ASN A 133 9.54 11.74 -14.25
N ARG A 134 10.10 12.91 -14.60
CA ARG A 134 11.22 13.54 -13.86
C ARG A 134 10.89 13.89 -12.39
N GLN A 135 9.63 13.79 -11.98
CA GLN A 135 9.14 14.18 -10.64
C GLN A 135 8.64 12.99 -9.80
N ALA A 136 9.20 11.79 -9.97
CA ALA A 136 8.83 10.60 -9.18
C ALA A 136 8.78 10.86 -7.65
N ALA A 137 9.71 11.66 -7.11
CA ALA A 137 9.72 12.05 -5.70
C ALA A 137 8.47 12.85 -5.27
N LEU A 138 7.90 13.65 -6.17
CA LEU A 138 6.71 14.44 -5.90
C LEU A 138 5.45 13.55 -5.86
N ALA A 139 5.37 12.56 -6.75
CA ALA A 139 4.30 11.56 -6.73
C ALA A 139 4.37 10.70 -5.46
N GLU A 140 5.58 10.30 -5.03
CA GLU A 140 5.78 9.58 -3.76
C GLU A 140 5.33 10.44 -2.55
N ASN A 141 5.69 11.73 -2.54
CA ASN A 141 5.26 12.65 -1.48
C ASN A 141 3.74 12.85 -1.45
N LYS A 142 3.09 13.01 -2.62
CA LYS A 142 1.63 13.11 -2.71
C LYS A 142 0.95 11.86 -2.16
N MET A 143 1.44 10.68 -2.53
CA MET A 143 0.88 9.42 -2.07
C MET A 143 1.06 9.21 -0.56
N ASN A 144 2.24 9.55 -0.02
CA ASN A 144 2.49 9.50 1.42
C ASN A 144 1.62 10.51 2.19
N HIS A 145 1.45 11.71 1.66
CA HIS A 145 0.56 12.71 2.24
C HIS A 145 -0.89 12.23 2.28
N PHE A 146 -1.37 11.62 1.19
CA PHE A 146 -2.70 11.03 1.10
C PHE A 146 -2.94 9.96 2.17
N ILE A 147 -2.00 9.01 2.35
CA ILE A 147 -2.11 7.99 3.41
C ILE A 147 -2.23 8.65 4.79
N LEU A 148 -1.34 9.60 5.09
CA LEU A 148 -1.28 10.24 6.40
C LEU A 148 -2.56 11.04 6.69
N GLN A 149 -3.11 11.74 5.70
CA GLN A 149 -4.39 12.43 5.83
C GLN A 149 -5.55 11.43 6.02
N HIS A 150 -5.60 10.38 5.19
CA HIS A 150 -6.70 9.42 5.23
C HIS A 150 -6.79 8.65 6.55
N PHE A 151 -5.65 8.30 7.15
CA PHE A 151 -5.62 7.65 8.46
C PHE A 151 -5.55 8.62 9.63
N GLU A 152 -5.59 9.93 9.38
CA GLU A 152 -5.43 10.97 10.40
C GLU A 152 -4.16 10.78 11.24
N MET A 153 -3.05 10.36 10.61
CA MET A 153 -1.79 10.08 11.29
C MET A 153 -0.69 11.05 10.88
N ARG A 154 0.22 11.35 11.80
CA ARG A 154 1.43 12.14 11.55
C ARG A 154 2.67 11.30 11.81
N MET A 155 3.63 11.35 10.88
CA MET A 155 4.98 10.82 11.06
C MET A 155 5.81 11.78 11.90
N HIS A 156 6.11 11.41 13.15
CA HIS A 156 6.96 12.18 14.06
C HIS A 156 8.40 11.64 14.03
N LYS A 157 9.39 12.50 13.74
CA LYS A 157 10.81 12.11 13.58
C LYS A 157 11.40 11.34 14.76
N SER A 158 10.93 11.59 15.98
CA SER A 158 11.41 10.94 17.21
C SER A 158 10.48 9.88 17.81
N LYS A 159 9.20 9.83 17.40
CA LYS A 159 8.17 8.96 18.02
C LYS A 159 7.54 7.95 17.06
N GLY A 160 7.84 8.01 15.77
CA GLY A 160 7.20 7.15 14.77
C GLY A 160 5.85 7.70 14.29
N LEU A 161 4.95 6.80 13.88
CA LEU A 161 3.57 7.17 13.56
C LEU A 161 2.81 7.53 14.85
N VAL A 162 2.18 8.70 14.87
CA VAL A 162 1.36 9.18 15.97
C VAL A 162 -0.01 9.56 15.41
N ALA A 163 -1.09 9.05 15.99
CA ALA A 163 -2.44 9.49 15.65
C ALA A 163 -2.59 10.99 15.90
N MET A 164 -3.25 11.72 15.00
CA MET A 164 -3.65 13.11 15.25
C MET A 164 -4.69 13.09 16.37
N ARG A 165 -4.27 13.32 17.62
CA ARG A 165 -5.21 13.69 18.67
C ARG A 165 -5.79 15.05 18.29
N VAL A 166 -7.08 15.06 17.95
CA VAL A 166 -7.90 16.27 17.98
C VAL A 166 -7.92 16.72 19.44
N ALA A 167 -7.47 17.95 19.68
CA ALA A 167 -7.48 18.60 20.99
C ALA A 167 -8.91 19.02 21.38
#